data_AF-A0A6U3WMA3-F1
#
_entry.id   AF-A0A6U3WMA3-F1
#
_cell.length_a   1.000
_cell.length_b   1.000
_cell.length_c   1.000
_cell.angle_alpha   90.00
_cell.angle_beta   90.00
_cell.angle_gamma   90.00
#
_symmetry.space_group_name_H-M   'P 1'
#
loop_
_entity.id
_entity.type
_entity.pdbx_description
1 polymer ?
#
loop_
_entity_poly.entity_id
_entity_poly.type
_entity_poly.pdbx_seq_one_letter_code
_entity_poly.pdbx_strand_id
1 'polypeptide(L)'
;VAFLFRGIQTSFPLSSRTDMMKVVFALAAFVGVASAFTAMPRTRAPTRSIPAMSHFSKIQTELKDEKTLISALKDLKIPVIVAEGVTQTVRGYKGDTVEAQMVIPQDNGMDIGFAYDGNSYEMVSDLAYWNQEVSVERFMQKLKHQYSVNTVLSQGETEGFKVDEKVVNKVDGSVEITLTRWAF
;
A
#
# COMPACT_ATOMS: atom_id res chain seq x y z
N VAL A 1 -19.70 -16.96 -15.46
CA VAL A 1 -20.15 -17.00 -14.04
C VAL A 1 -20.25 -15.57 -13.56
N ALA A 2 -21.48 -15.09 -13.42
CA ALA A 2 -21.81 -13.71 -13.05
C ALA A 2 -21.50 -13.48 -11.57
N PHE A 3 -20.83 -12.37 -11.24
CA PHE A 3 -20.74 -11.90 -9.86
C PHE A 3 -21.61 -10.65 -9.69
N LEU A 4 -22.65 -10.85 -8.88
CA LEU A 4 -23.67 -9.91 -8.49
C LEU A 4 -23.10 -8.90 -7.48
N PHE A 5 -23.14 -7.61 -7.83
CA PHE A 5 -23.12 -6.52 -6.85
C PHE A 5 -24.54 -6.32 -6.30
N ARG A 6 -24.72 -6.51 -4.99
CA ARG A 6 -25.90 -6.12 -4.20
C ARG A 6 -25.37 -5.47 -2.92
N GLY A 7 -25.81 -4.30 -2.47
CA GLY A 7 -26.87 -3.43 -2.96
C GLY A 7 -26.67 -2.00 -2.46
N ILE A 8 -27.09 -1.06 -3.29
CA ILE A 8 -27.22 0.36 -2.98
C ILE A 8 -28.66 0.53 -2.50
N GLN A 9 -28.86 0.97 -1.26
CA GLN A 9 -30.18 1.27 -0.73
C GLN A 9 -30.54 2.72 -1.07
N THR A 10 -31.34 2.89 -2.12
CA THR A 10 -31.93 4.18 -2.51
C THR A 10 -33.26 4.36 -1.78
N SER A 11 -33.40 5.42 -0.99
CA SER A 11 -34.70 5.97 -0.61
C SER A 11 -34.69 7.47 -0.84
N PHE A 12 -35.47 7.92 -1.82
CA PHE A 12 -35.76 9.34 -2.11
C PHE A 12 -36.81 9.88 -1.14
N PRO A 13 -36.82 11.20 -0.91
CA PRO A 13 -37.93 11.97 -1.47
C PRO A 13 -37.48 13.17 -2.32
N LEU A 14 -38.36 13.52 -3.25
CA LEU A 14 -38.21 14.49 -4.33
C LEU A 14 -38.16 15.94 -3.82
N SER A 15 -37.09 16.68 -4.11
CA SER A 15 -37.14 18.15 -4.24
C SER A 15 -35.91 18.69 -4.98
N SER A 16 -36.18 19.53 -5.98
CA SER A 16 -35.26 20.23 -6.88
C SER A 16 -33.99 20.80 -6.22
N ARG A 17 -32.81 20.30 -6.63
CA ARG A 17 -31.51 20.99 -6.63
C ARG A 17 -30.43 20.05 -7.19
N THR A 18 -29.65 20.55 -8.16
CA THR A 18 -28.30 20.08 -8.57
C THR A 18 -27.91 18.68 -8.09
N ASP A 19 -27.88 17.70 -9.00
CA ASP A 19 -27.45 16.32 -8.73
C ASP A 19 -26.01 16.28 -8.18
N MET A 20 -25.91 16.37 -6.86
CA MET A 20 -24.68 16.20 -6.09
C MET A 20 -24.65 14.75 -5.62
N MET A 21 -24.04 13.90 -6.43
CA MET A 21 -23.91 12.46 -6.14
C MET A 21 -22.81 12.28 -5.09
N LYS A 22 -23.19 12.26 -3.80
CA LYS A 22 -22.26 11.97 -2.70
C LYS A 22 -21.89 10.49 -2.72
N VAL A 23 -20.67 10.16 -3.15
CA VAL A 23 -20.13 8.80 -3.03
C VAL A 23 -19.19 8.77 -1.82
N VAL A 24 -19.68 8.26 -0.70
CA VAL A 24 -18.90 8.09 0.54
C VAL A 24 -18.25 6.70 0.50
N PHE A 25 -16.93 6.65 0.32
CA PHE A 25 -16.16 5.41 0.45
C PHE A 25 -15.69 5.24 1.90
N ALA A 26 -16.39 4.41 2.68
CA ALA A 26 -15.92 3.96 3.98
C ALA A 26 -15.07 2.70 3.82
N LEU A 27 -13.76 2.78 4.06
CA LEU A 27 -12.86 1.63 4.00
C LEU A 27 -12.87 0.89 5.36
N ALA A 28 -13.66 -0.18 5.46
CA ALA A 28 -13.63 -1.11 6.59
C ALA A 28 -12.63 -2.25 6.33
N ALA A 29 -11.63 -2.39 7.21
CA ALA A 29 -10.71 -3.53 7.19
C ALA A 29 -11.44 -4.81 7.63
N PHE A 30 -11.55 -5.79 6.73
CA PHE A 30 -12.09 -7.12 7.06
C PHE A 30 -10.99 -8.03 7.62
N VAL A 31 -11.18 -8.48 8.86
CA VAL A 31 -10.41 -9.57 9.47
C VAL A 31 -11.32 -10.79 9.61
N GLY A 32 -10.87 -11.92 9.05
CA GLY A 32 -11.24 -13.26 9.53
C GLY A 32 -11.89 -14.16 8.49
N VAL A 33 -11.32 -15.36 8.29
CA VAL A 33 -11.92 -16.65 8.71
C VAL A 33 -10.78 -17.64 8.98
N ALA A 34 -10.77 -18.22 10.19
CA ALA A 34 -9.93 -19.36 10.54
C ALA A 34 -10.59 -20.65 10.03
N SER A 35 -9.87 -21.44 9.23
CA SER A 35 -10.29 -22.79 8.85
C SER A 35 -9.50 -23.82 9.64
N ALA A 36 -10.22 -24.78 10.22
CA ALA A 36 -9.69 -25.89 10.98
C ALA A 36 -8.83 -26.81 10.09
N PHE A 37 -7.59 -27.09 10.52
CA PHE A 37 -6.71 -28.06 9.87
C PHE A 37 -6.74 -29.38 10.63
N THR A 38 -7.24 -30.41 9.95
CA THR A 38 -7.10 -31.82 10.33
C THR A 38 -5.61 -32.20 10.31
N ALA A 39 -5.12 -32.82 11.39
CA ALA A 39 -3.72 -33.22 11.52
C ALA A 39 -3.34 -34.33 10.51
N MET A 40 -2.32 -34.08 9.68
CA MET A 40 -1.64 -35.06 8.82
C MET A 40 -0.40 -35.64 9.52
N PRO A 41 0.07 -36.85 9.15
CA PRO A 41 1.20 -37.50 9.79
C PRO A 41 2.53 -36.78 9.48
N ARG A 42 3.37 -36.63 10.51
CA ARG A 42 4.69 -35.97 10.43
C ARG A 42 5.70 -36.84 9.68
N THR A 43 5.94 -36.54 8.42
CA THR A 43 7.15 -36.95 7.70
C THR A 43 8.31 -36.04 8.14
N ARG A 44 9.43 -36.60 8.60
CA ARG A 44 10.64 -35.82 8.93
C ARG A 44 11.14 -35.11 7.67
N ALA A 45 11.14 -33.78 7.70
CA ALA A 45 11.72 -32.96 6.64
C ALA A 45 13.25 -33.13 6.60
N PRO A 46 13.89 -33.09 5.41
CA PRO A 46 15.34 -33.07 5.31
C PRO A 46 15.88 -31.82 6.01
N THR A 47 16.94 -31.96 6.80
CA THR A 47 17.65 -30.85 7.45
C THR A 47 18.11 -29.89 6.36
N ARG A 48 17.39 -28.78 6.21
CA ARG A 48 17.76 -27.68 5.32
C ARG A 48 19.05 -27.08 5.89
N SER A 49 20.16 -27.31 5.21
CA SER A 49 21.39 -26.55 5.41
C SER A 49 21.02 -25.07 5.39
N ILE A 50 21.23 -24.34 6.48
CA ILE A 50 21.06 -22.88 6.51
C ILE A 50 22.14 -22.36 5.55
N PRO A 51 21.81 -21.86 4.34
CA PRO A 51 22.82 -21.16 3.56
C PRO A 51 23.19 -19.91 4.35
N ALA A 52 24.41 -19.38 4.22
CA ALA A 52 24.73 -18.06 4.77
C ALA A 52 23.70 -17.07 4.21
N MET A 53 22.72 -16.68 5.04
CA MET A 53 21.52 -15.98 4.60
C MET A 53 21.74 -14.49 4.73
N SER A 54 21.25 -13.77 3.73
CA SER A 54 21.09 -12.34 3.85
C SER A 54 20.08 -12.00 4.95
N HIS A 55 20.36 -10.98 5.74
CA HIS A 55 19.51 -10.52 6.86
C HIS A 55 18.26 -9.73 6.38
N PHE A 56 18.13 -9.50 5.07
CA PHE A 56 16.97 -8.83 4.51
C PHE A 56 15.67 -9.57 4.83
N SER A 57 14.74 -8.83 5.40
CA SER A 57 13.34 -9.24 5.54
C SER A 57 12.54 -8.65 4.39
N LYS A 58 11.51 -9.39 3.97
CA LYS A 58 10.59 -8.99 2.92
C LYS A 58 9.18 -8.89 3.50
N ILE A 59 8.55 -7.74 3.33
CA ILE A 59 7.16 -7.50 3.72
C ILE A 59 6.32 -7.43 2.45
N GLN A 60 5.47 -8.44 2.30
CA GLN A 60 4.53 -8.55 1.19
C GLN A 60 3.45 -7.45 1.27
N THR A 61 3.13 -6.87 0.11
CA THR A 61 2.13 -5.79 0.01
C THR A 61 1.24 -5.97 -1.21
N GLU A 62 0.19 -5.13 -1.31
CA GLU A 62 -0.71 -5.07 -2.46
C GLU A 62 -0.52 -3.77 -3.27
N LEU A 63 0.61 -3.09 -3.07
CA LEU A 63 0.97 -1.86 -3.79
C LEU A 63 1.37 -2.25 -5.22
N LYS A 64 0.64 -1.81 -6.24
CA LYS A 64 0.85 -2.26 -7.64
C LYS A 64 1.35 -1.18 -8.56
N ASP A 65 0.78 0.02 -8.43
CA ASP A 65 1.09 1.13 -9.31
C ASP A 65 2.31 1.89 -8.79
N GLU A 66 3.38 1.88 -9.58
CA GLU A 66 4.66 2.50 -9.23
C GLU A 66 4.49 4.01 -8.98
N LYS A 67 3.76 4.70 -9.87
CA LYS A 67 3.59 6.15 -9.80
C LYS A 67 2.83 6.57 -8.54
N THR A 68 1.80 5.81 -8.18
CA THR A 68 1.01 6.03 -6.97
C THR A 68 1.84 5.75 -5.72
N LEU A 69 2.69 4.71 -5.74
CA LEU A 69 3.61 4.41 -4.64
C LEU A 69 4.66 5.51 -4.44
N ILE A 70 5.31 5.95 -5.51
CA ILE A 70 6.24 7.08 -5.47
C ILE A 70 5.55 8.34 -4.95
N SER A 71 4.33 8.62 -5.42
CA SER A 71 3.56 9.79 -4.98
C SER A 71 3.22 9.70 -3.49
N ALA A 72 2.81 8.53 -3.01
CA ALA A 72 2.51 8.31 -1.60
C ALA A 72 3.75 8.51 -0.70
N LEU A 73 4.92 8.00 -1.12
CA LEU A 73 6.19 8.23 -0.42
C LEU A 73 6.54 9.72 -0.35
N LYS A 74 6.40 10.45 -1.47
CA LYS A 74 6.64 11.89 -1.55
C LYS A 74 5.68 12.71 -0.68
N ASP A 75 4.41 12.33 -0.63
CA ASP A 75 3.39 12.99 0.20
C ASP A 75 3.72 12.84 1.69
N LEU A 76 4.24 11.67 2.08
CA LEU A 76 4.74 11.40 3.43
C LEU A 76 6.11 12.03 3.73
N LYS A 77 6.67 12.79 2.79
CA LYS A 77 7.98 13.46 2.90
C LYS A 77 9.14 12.48 3.13
N ILE A 78 8.99 11.25 2.64
CA ILE A 78 10.05 10.24 2.69
C ILE A 78 10.98 10.45 1.49
N PRO A 79 12.30 10.62 1.69
CA PRO A 79 13.24 10.74 0.59
C PRO A 79 13.34 9.38 -0.13
N VAL A 80 12.96 9.37 -1.42
CA VAL A 80 13.01 8.16 -2.25
C VAL A 80 13.85 8.43 -3.49
N ILE A 81 14.76 7.50 -3.77
CA ILE A 81 15.56 7.43 -4.99
C ILE A 81 14.84 6.46 -5.93
N VAL A 82 14.53 6.94 -7.14
CA VAL A 82 13.89 6.17 -8.20
C VAL A 82 14.79 6.25 -9.42
N ALA A 83 15.07 5.12 -10.05
CA ALA A 83 15.74 5.08 -11.35
C ALA A 83 14.75 4.59 -12.41
N GLU A 84 14.47 5.44 -13.40
CA GLU A 84 13.51 5.12 -14.45
C GLU A 84 14.00 3.90 -15.26
N GLY A 85 13.26 2.80 -15.16
CA GLY A 85 13.52 1.59 -15.94
C GLY A 85 14.75 0.78 -15.52
N VAL A 86 15.36 1.08 -14.37
CA VAL A 86 16.53 0.36 -13.83
C VAL A 86 16.32 0.05 -12.35
N THR A 87 16.81 -1.10 -11.90
CA THR A 87 16.86 -1.41 -10.47
C THR A 87 18.03 -0.69 -9.80
N GLN A 88 17.81 -0.31 -8.56
CA GLN A 88 18.78 0.32 -7.68
C GLN A 88 19.19 -0.66 -6.59
N THR A 89 20.44 -0.56 -6.17
CA THR A 89 21.00 -1.40 -5.13
C THR A 89 20.60 -0.89 -3.74
N VAL A 90 19.85 -1.70 -3.01
CA VAL A 90 19.51 -1.54 -1.58
C VAL A 90 20.66 -2.10 -0.76
N ARG A 91 21.28 -1.27 0.09
CA ARG A 91 22.40 -1.68 0.94
C ARG A 91 21.91 -2.30 2.25
N GLY A 92 22.53 -3.41 2.63
CA GLY A 92 22.22 -4.19 3.84
C GLY A 92 23.47 -4.51 4.66
N TYR A 93 23.32 -5.43 5.62
CA TYR A 93 24.35 -5.70 6.62
C TYR A 93 25.58 -6.35 5.97
N LYS A 94 26.78 -5.93 6.37
CA LYS A 94 28.07 -6.47 5.90
C LYS A 94 28.25 -6.48 4.37
N GLY A 95 27.61 -5.54 3.66
CA GLY A 95 27.72 -5.45 2.21
C GLY A 95 26.74 -6.34 1.45
N ASP A 96 25.76 -6.94 2.14
CA ASP A 96 24.61 -7.53 1.49
C ASP A 96 23.89 -6.48 0.64
N THR A 97 23.42 -6.87 -0.54
CA THR A 97 22.70 -5.99 -1.44
C THR A 97 21.52 -6.68 -2.09
N VAL A 98 20.43 -5.94 -2.30
CA VAL A 98 19.25 -6.40 -3.04
C VAL A 98 18.88 -5.35 -4.09
N GLU A 99 18.43 -5.81 -5.25
CA GLU A 99 17.93 -4.93 -6.31
C GLU A 99 16.45 -4.58 -6.08
N ALA A 100 16.12 -3.29 -6.18
CA ALA A 100 14.76 -2.76 -6.01
C ALA A 100 14.52 -1.57 -6.94
N GLN A 101 13.27 -1.34 -7.37
CA GLN A 101 12.94 -0.21 -8.26
C GLN A 101 12.99 1.13 -7.53
N MET A 102 12.76 1.11 -6.21
CA MET A 102 12.80 2.29 -5.36
C MET A 102 13.65 2.03 -4.14
N VAL A 103 14.46 3.00 -3.75
CA VAL A 103 15.35 2.94 -2.58
C VAL A 103 15.15 4.15 -1.70
N ILE A 104 14.91 3.93 -0.43
CA ILE A 104 14.85 4.95 0.61
C ILE A 104 16.15 4.82 1.40
N PRO A 105 17.09 5.76 1.24
CA PRO A 105 18.33 5.73 1.99
C PRO A 105 18.06 6.04 3.47
N GLN A 106 18.78 5.34 4.34
CA GLN A 106 18.82 5.65 5.77
C GLN A 106 20.20 6.18 6.16
N ASP A 107 20.25 6.98 7.23
CA ASP A 107 21.51 7.57 7.73
C ASP A 107 22.55 6.53 8.17
N ASN A 108 22.09 5.34 8.58
CA ASN A 108 22.95 4.23 8.98
C ASN A 108 23.48 3.41 7.78
N GLY A 109 23.19 3.80 6.54
CA GLY A 109 23.62 3.11 5.33
C GLY A 109 22.93 1.77 5.07
N MET A 110 21.84 1.49 5.81
CA MET A 110 21.02 0.28 5.70
C MET A 110 19.70 0.70 5.07
N ASP A 111 19.59 0.54 3.75
CA ASP A 111 18.51 1.13 2.98
C ASP A 111 17.21 0.31 3.07
N ILE A 112 16.09 0.94 2.70
CA ILE A 112 14.81 0.28 2.49
C ILE A 112 14.55 0.25 0.98
N GLY A 113 14.23 -0.91 0.43
CA GLY A 113 13.85 -1.09 -0.96
C GLY A 113 12.36 -1.36 -1.13
N PHE A 114 11.82 -0.99 -2.30
CA PHE A 114 10.60 -1.59 -2.83
C PHE A 114 10.92 -2.34 -4.12
N ALA A 115 10.84 -3.66 -4.05
CA ALA A 115 11.11 -4.56 -5.17
C ALA A 115 9.79 -5.09 -5.74
N TYR A 116 9.65 -5.10 -7.06
CA TYR A 116 8.49 -5.64 -7.76
C TYR A 116 8.65 -7.16 -7.90
N ASP A 117 7.66 -7.91 -7.41
CA ASP A 117 7.69 -9.39 -7.44
C ASP A 117 7.01 -10.01 -8.67
N GLY A 118 6.49 -9.17 -9.59
CA GLY A 118 5.70 -9.59 -10.74
C GLY A 118 4.18 -9.38 -10.59
N ASN A 119 3.71 -9.08 -9.37
CA ASN A 119 2.31 -8.78 -9.08
C ASN A 119 2.16 -7.47 -8.28
N SER A 120 2.99 -7.27 -7.26
CA SER A 120 3.01 -6.09 -6.41
C SER A 120 4.43 -5.77 -5.91
N TYR A 121 4.59 -4.60 -5.32
CA TYR A 121 5.82 -4.20 -4.66
C TYR A 121 5.90 -4.83 -3.27
N GLU A 122 7.01 -5.49 -2.95
CA GLU A 122 7.39 -5.89 -1.60
C GLU A 122 8.38 -4.89 -1.01
N MET A 123 8.22 -4.58 0.28
CA MET A 123 9.23 -3.79 0.99
C MET A 123 10.35 -4.74 1.43
N VAL A 124 11.58 -4.42 1.08
CA VAL A 124 12.77 -5.20 1.44
C VAL A 124 13.66 -4.33 2.33
N SER A 125 13.95 -4.80 3.53
CA SER A 125 14.83 -4.06 4.46
C SER A 125 15.41 -4.97 5.52
N ASP A 126 16.51 -4.54 6.10
CA ASP A 126 17.05 -5.12 7.31
C ASP A 126 16.34 -4.54 8.54
N LEU A 127 15.38 -5.29 9.09
CA LEU A 127 14.55 -4.81 10.20
C LEU A 127 15.32 -4.65 11.52
N ALA A 128 16.47 -5.31 11.70
CA ALA A 128 17.29 -5.10 12.90
C ALA A 128 17.99 -3.73 12.87
N TYR A 129 18.16 -3.14 11.68
CA TYR A 129 18.76 -1.83 11.47
C TYR A 129 17.73 -0.80 10.97
N TRP A 130 16.47 -0.99 11.31
CA TRP A 130 15.42 -0.02 11.03
C TRP A 130 15.70 1.30 11.75
N ASN A 131 15.97 2.35 10.98
CA ASN A 131 16.33 3.67 11.49
C ASN A 131 15.40 4.73 10.88
N GLN A 132 14.13 4.68 11.27
CA GLN A 132 13.09 5.66 10.94
C GLN A 132 12.41 6.13 12.22
N GLU A 133 11.79 7.31 12.18
CA GLU A 133 11.11 7.91 13.35
C GLU A 133 9.96 7.05 13.90
N VAL A 134 9.36 6.22 13.06
CA VAL A 134 8.23 5.35 13.42
C VAL A 134 8.60 3.88 13.23
N SER A 135 7.91 2.98 13.92
CA SER A 135 8.10 1.53 13.72
C SER A 135 7.76 1.11 12.29
N VAL A 136 8.28 -0.03 11.87
CA VAL A 136 8.03 -0.65 10.57
C VAL A 136 6.54 -0.76 10.28
N GLU A 137 5.75 -1.22 11.25
CA GLU A 137 4.31 -1.39 11.13
C GLU A 137 3.61 -0.05 10.94
N ARG A 138 4.00 0.97 11.71
CA ARG A 138 3.44 2.32 11.60
C ARG A 138 3.80 2.98 10.28
N PHE A 139 5.02 2.78 9.80
CA PHE A 139 5.45 3.22 8.48
C PHE A 139 4.58 2.59 7.40
N MET A 140 4.45 1.26 7.40
CA MET A 140 3.64 0.54 6.41
C MET A 140 2.16 0.92 6.48
N GLN A 141 1.61 1.14 7.67
CA GLN A 141 0.24 1.64 7.84
C GLN A 141 0.03 3.01 7.19
N LYS A 142 0.93 3.98 7.47
CA LYS A 142 0.86 5.32 6.88
C LYS A 142 1.01 5.27 5.36
N LEU A 143 1.96 4.48 4.86
CA LEU A 143 2.21 4.33 3.43
C LEU A 143 1.01 3.73 2.70
N LYS A 144 0.46 2.62 3.21
CA LYS A 144 -0.73 1.98 2.63
C LYS A 144 -1.93 2.95 2.61
N HIS A 145 -2.15 3.66 3.71
CA HIS A 145 -3.21 4.65 3.78
C HIS A 145 -3.06 5.75 2.72
N GLN A 146 -1.88 6.38 2.65
CA GLN A 146 -1.63 7.44 1.66
C GLN A 146 -1.73 6.91 0.23
N TYR A 147 -1.23 5.70 -0.02
CA TYR A 147 -1.36 5.04 -1.32
C TYR A 147 -2.83 4.82 -1.72
N SER A 148 -3.68 4.35 -0.80
CA SER A 148 -5.11 4.18 -1.07
C SER A 148 -5.78 5.50 -1.43
N VAL A 149 -5.47 6.58 -0.69
CA VAL A 149 -5.98 7.92 -0.99
C VAL A 149 -5.56 8.35 -2.39
N ASN A 150 -4.29 8.20 -2.74
CA ASN A 150 -3.78 8.59 -4.06
C ASN A 150 -4.36 7.73 -5.20
N THR A 151 -4.63 6.45 -4.93
CA THR A 151 -5.29 5.54 -5.89
C THR A 151 -6.71 6.02 -6.20
N VAL A 152 -7.50 6.37 -5.17
CA VAL A 152 -8.88 6.86 -5.36
C VAL A 152 -8.88 8.16 -6.16
N LEU A 153 -7.96 9.09 -5.85
CA LEU A 153 -7.88 10.38 -6.53
C LEU A 153 -7.49 10.22 -8.00
N SER A 154 -6.44 9.44 -8.29
CA SER A 154 -5.95 9.21 -9.66
C SER A 154 -6.96 8.43 -10.52
N GLN A 155 -7.61 7.42 -9.96
CA GLN A 155 -8.66 6.69 -10.66
C GLN A 155 -9.89 7.57 -10.92
N GLY A 156 -10.31 8.36 -9.92
CA GLY A 156 -11.40 9.31 -10.08
C GLY A 156 -11.15 10.32 -11.19
N GLU A 157 -9.94 10.89 -11.26
CA GLU A 157 -9.56 11.80 -12.34
C GLU A 157 -9.59 11.11 -13.72
N THR A 158 -9.07 9.88 -13.80
CA THR A 158 -9.10 9.07 -15.03
C THR A 158 -10.53 8.79 -15.51
N GLU A 159 -11.46 8.61 -14.58
CA GLU A 159 -12.89 8.39 -14.87
C GLU A 159 -13.68 9.69 -15.10
N GLY A 160 -13.01 10.84 -15.08
CA GLY A 160 -13.61 12.16 -15.34
C GLY A 160 -14.31 12.80 -14.14
N PHE A 161 -14.00 12.33 -12.93
CA PHE A 161 -14.40 12.99 -11.70
C PHE A 161 -13.38 14.08 -11.31
N LYS A 162 -13.87 15.10 -10.62
CA LYS A 162 -13.06 16.12 -9.97
C LYS A 162 -13.20 16.01 -8.46
N VAL A 163 -12.11 16.32 -7.76
CA VAL A 163 -12.10 16.38 -6.30
C VAL A 163 -12.75 17.69 -5.87
N ASP A 164 -13.86 17.57 -5.14
CA ASP A 164 -14.59 18.72 -4.60
C ASP A 164 -14.13 19.03 -3.17
N GLU A 165 -13.99 17.99 -2.35
CA GLU A 165 -13.55 18.12 -0.95
C GLU A 165 -12.72 16.89 -0.52
N LYS A 166 -11.74 17.12 0.36
CA LYS A 166 -11.00 16.07 1.07
C LYS A 166 -10.90 16.44 2.54
N VAL A 167 -11.56 15.67 3.40
CA VAL A 167 -11.55 15.88 4.86
C VAL A 167 -10.74 14.77 5.52
N VAL A 168 -9.81 15.15 6.39
CA VAL A 168 -9.04 14.22 7.21
C VAL A 168 -9.49 14.35 8.65
N ASN A 169 -10.03 13.27 9.21
CA ASN A 169 -10.35 13.21 10.62
C ASN A 169 -9.05 13.09 11.42
N LYS A 170 -8.74 14.11 12.23
CA LYS A 170 -7.51 14.15 13.02
C LYS A 170 -7.51 13.22 14.22
N VAL A 171 -8.67 12.70 14.62
CA VAL A 171 -8.83 11.83 15.80
C VAL A 171 -8.55 10.38 15.44
N ASP A 172 -9.20 9.87 14.39
CA ASP A 172 -9.08 8.46 13.97
C ASP A 172 -8.24 8.26 12.70
N GLY A 173 -7.90 9.34 12.00
CA GLY A 173 -7.11 9.30 10.77
C GLY A 173 -7.91 8.92 9.52
N SER A 174 -9.23 8.77 9.59
CA SER A 174 -10.07 8.50 8.42
C SER A 174 -10.04 9.66 7.42
N VAL A 175 -10.15 9.34 6.13
CA VAL A 175 -10.15 10.32 5.04
C VAL A 175 -11.44 10.17 4.24
N GLU A 176 -12.22 11.25 4.19
CA GLU A 176 -13.41 11.37 3.35
C GLU A 176 -13.07 12.19 2.11
N ILE A 177 -13.44 11.68 0.94
CA ILE A 177 -13.17 12.31 -0.35
C ILE A 177 -14.50 12.46 -1.09
N THR A 178 -14.87 13.68 -1.41
CA THR A 178 -16.05 13.99 -2.23
C THR A 178 -15.61 14.21 -3.67
N LEU A 179 -16.11 13.37 -4.57
CA LEU A 179 -15.86 13.44 -6.01
C LEU A 179 -17.12 13.92 -6.73
N THR A 180 -16.98 14.88 -7.66
CA THR A 180 -18.07 15.36 -8.51
C THR A 180 -17.76 15.13 -9.98
N ARG A 181 -18.80 14.88 -10.79
CA ARG A 181 -18.68 14.77 -12.24
C ARG A 181 -19.59 15.82 -12.87
N TRP A 182 -19.06 16.57 -13.84
CA TRP A 182 -19.90 17.51 -14.59
C TRP A 182 -20.81 16.70 -15.53
N ALA A 183 -22.12 16.75 -15.27
CA ALA A 183 -23.13 16.35 -16.23
C ALA A 183 -23.32 17.50 -17.22
N PHE A 184 -23.12 17.21 -18.51
CA PHE A 184 -23.50 18.11 -19.60
C PHE A 184 -24.98 17.88 -19.95
#